data_AF-A0A1I9KDC3-F1
#
_entry.id   AF-A0A1I9KDC3-F1
#
_cell.length_a   1.000
_cell.length_b   1.000
_cell.length_c   1.000
_cell.angle_alpha   90.00
_cell.angle_beta   90.00
_cell.angle_gamma   90.00
#
_symmetry.space_group_name_H-M   'P 1'
#
loop_
_entity.id
_entity.type
_entity.pdbx_description
1 polymer ?
#
loop_
_entity_poly.entity_id
_entity_poly.type
_entity_poly.pdbx_seq_one_letter_code
_entity_poly.pdbx_strand_id
1 'polypeptide(L)'
;EKRLSEYNIGPNSKLNLVVKPLEKVLLEEGSAHRLVDSTPSPLWQLISKVLARHFSVADASRVLEQLQRDYDRSLSRLTLDDIERLASRFLHPEVTEALEKGFSK
;
A
#
# COMPACT_ATOMS: atom_id res chain seq x y z
N GLU A 1 5.69 11.30 19.03
CA GLU A 1 6.85 10.75 18.29
C GLU A 1 8.00 10.61 19.28
N LYS A 2 8.77 9.52 19.26
CA LYS A 2 9.96 9.37 20.12
C LYS A 2 11.20 9.46 19.26
N ARG A 3 12.06 10.45 19.51
CA ARG A 3 13.28 10.64 18.73
C ARG A 3 14.44 9.91 19.41
N LEU A 4 15.35 9.33 18.62
CA LEU A 4 16.54 8.67 19.18
C LEU A 4 17.40 9.64 20.02
N SER A 5 17.34 10.94 19.71
CA SER A 5 18.02 12.01 20.47
C SER A 5 17.46 12.24 21.87
N GLU A 6 16.26 11.75 22.18
CA GLU A 6 15.68 11.82 23.52
C GLU A 6 16.22 10.72 24.44
N TYR A 7 16.95 9.75 23.88
CA TYR A 7 17.64 8.71 24.62
C TYR A 7 19.10 9.14 24.78
N ASN A 8 19.64 8.99 25.99
CA ASN A 8 21.03 9.33 26.33
C ASN A 8 22.04 8.33 25.70
N ILE A 9 22.04 8.22 24.37
CA ILE A 9 22.93 7.33 23.61
C ILE A 9 24.31 8.00 23.54
N GLY A 10 25.22 7.54 24.39
CA GLY A 10 26.58 8.08 24.46
C GLY A 10 27.45 7.71 23.25
N PRO A 11 28.59 8.41 23.05
CA PRO A 11 29.56 8.05 22.02
C PRO A 11 30.05 6.61 22.20
N ASN A 12 30.23 5.89 21.09
CA ASN A 12 30.56 4.45 21.03
C ASN A 12 29.48 3.47 21.53
N SER A 13 28.26 3.94 21.79
CA SER A 13 27.13 3.05 22.08
C SER A 13 26.75 2.21 20.86
N LYS A 14 26.40 0.94 21.08
CA LYS A 14 25.92 0.04 20.01
C LYS A 14 24.40 0.00 20.01
N LEU A 15 23.78 0.40 18.89
CA LEU A 15 22.36 0.23 18.66
C LEU A 15 22.11 -1.14 18.03
N ASN A 16 21.24 -1.94 18.63
CA ASN A 16 20.79 -3.20 18.04
C ASN A 16 19.37 -3.01 17.52
N LEU A 17 19.20 -3.10 16.20
CA LEU A 17 17.88 -3.12 15.58
C LEU A 17 17.40 -4.57 15.47
N VAL A 18 16.37 -4.90 16.24
CA VAL A 18 15.72 -6.22 16.13
C VAL A 18 14.41 -6.03 15.39
N VAL A 19 14.35 -6.54 14.16
CA VAL A 19 13.10 -6.60 13.40
C VAL A 19 12.38 -7.87 13.82
N LYS A 20 11.35 -7.73 14.66
CA LYS A 20 10.43 -8.83 14.96
C LYS A 20 9.37 -8.90 13.84
N PRO A 21 9.09 -10.08 13.26
CA PRO A 21 7.94 -10.29 12.39
C PRO A 21 6.66 -9.85 13.11
N LEU A 22 5.79 -9.14 12.39
CA LEU A 22 4.59 -8.51 12.94
C LEU A 22 3.68 -9.53 13.63
N GLU A 23 3.65 -10.77 13.13
CA GLU A 23 2.91 -11.89 13.72
C GLU A 23 3.33 -12.18 15.16
N LYS A 24 4.62 -12.03 15.48
CA LYS A 24 5.15 -12.30 16.83
C LYS A 24 4.90 -11.14 17.80
N VAL A 25 4.83 -9.91 17.30
CA VAL A 25 4.53 -8.72 18.12
C VAL A 25 3.06 -8.71 18.53
N LEU A 26 2.16 -9.07 17.62
CA LEU A 26 0.72 -9.14 17.87
C LEU A 26 0.33 -10.22 18.89
N LEU A 27 1.09 -11.32 18.97
CA LEU A 27 0.87 -12.41 19.93
C LEU A 27 1.38 -12.08 21.33
N GLU A 28 2.41 -11.24 21.46
CA GLU A 28 3.05 -10.88 22.75
C GLU A 28 2.31 -9.73 23.45
N GLU A 29 1.66 -8.82 22.71
CA GLU A 29 0.84 -7.70 23.24
C GLU A 29 -0.68 -8.03 23.31
N GLY A 30 -1.01 -9.31 23.49
CA GLY A 30 -2.37 -9.88 23.44
C GLY A 30 -3.32 -9.53 24.59
N SER A 31 -3.27 -8.32 25.16
CA SER A 31 -4.31 -7.83 26.07
C SER A 31 -4.85 -6.42 25.76
N ALA A 32 -4.41 -5.76 24.68
CA ALA A 32 -4.87 -4.40 24.37
C ALA A 32 -5.40 -4.15 22.95
N HIS A 33 -5.09 -4.98 21.94
CA HIS A 33 -5.66 -4.81 20.59
C HIS A 33 -6.59 -5.95 20.22
N ARG A 34 -7.75 -5.95 20.90
CA ARG A 34 -8.94 -6.65 20.45
C ARG A 34 -9.33 -6.09 19.08
N LEU A 35 -9.25 -6.93 18.06
CA LEU A 35 -9.93 -6.79 16.76
C LEU A 35 -9.67 -5.43 16.09
N VAL A 36 -8.62 -5.35 15.26
CA VAL A 36 -8.75 -4.52 14.06
C VAL A 36 -9.75 -5.26 13.17
N ASP A 37 -11.03 -5.11 13.51
CA ASP A 37 -12.08 -5.23 12.52
C ASP A 37 -11.61 -4.41 11.32
N SER A 38 -11.64 -5.05 10.18
CA SER A 38 -11.36 -4.52 8.86
C SER A 38 -12.24 -3.30 8.57
N THR A 39 -11.92 -2.15 9.17
CA THR A 39 -12.43 -0.86 8.73
C THR A 39 -11.88 -0.68 7.32
N PRO A 40 -12.74 -0.63 6.29
CA PRO A 40 -12.27 -0.46 4.94
C PRO A 40 -11.49 0.84 4.90
N SER A 41 -10.26 0.80 4.36
CA SER A 41 -9.43 1.97 4.12
C SER A 41 -10.31 3.15 3.66
N PRO A 42 -10.04 4.40 4.10
CA PRO A 42 -10.85 5.57 3.74
C PRO A 42 -11.18 5.67 2.24
N LEU A 43 -10.29 5.16 1.38
CA LEU A 43 -10.49 5.04 -0.06
C LEU A 43 -11.63 4.09 -0.46
N TRP A 44 -11.71 2.89 0.11
CA TRP A 44 -12.74 1.90 -0.21
C TRP A 44 -14.14 2.39 0.16
N GLN A 45 -14.25 3.16 1.24
CA GLN A 45 -15.50 3.83 1.63
C GLN A 45 -15.93 4.87 0.60
N LEU A 46 -14.99 5.65 0.07
CA LEU A 46 -15.26 6.62 -0.97
C LEU A 46 -15.71 5.93 -2.27
N ILE A 47 -15.02 4.87 -2.67
CA ILE A 47 -15.36 4.08 -3.86
C ILE A 47 -16.73 3.44 -3.71
N SER A 48 -17.05 2.87 -2.55
CA SER A 48 -18.38 2.30 -2.26
C SER A 48 -19.50 3.33 -2.45
N LYS A 49 -19.31 4.58 -1.99
CA LYS A 49 -20.26 5.68 -2.21
C LYS A 49 -20.44 6.03 -3.69
N VAL A 50 -19.38 5.94 -4.49
CA VAL A 50 -19.46 6.16 -5.94
C VAL A 50 -20.22 5.01 -6.59
N LEU A 51 -19.86 3.77 -6.28
CA LEU A 51 -20.50 2.58 -6.85
C LEU A 51 -22.00 2.53 -6.55
N ALA A 52 -22.42 2.91 -5.34
CA ALA A 52 -23.82 2.96 -4.96
C ALA A 52 -24.68 3.95 -5.79
N ARG A 53 -24.06 4.90 -6.50
CA ARG A 53 -24.75 5.83 -7.41
C ARG A 53 -24.92 5.29 -8.82
N HIS A 54 -24.15 4.26 -9.21
CA HIS A 54 -24.06 3.78 -10.58
C HIS A 54 -24.49 2.32 -10.76
N PHE A 55 -24.51 1.54 -9.68
CA PHE A 55 -24.85 0.12 -9.69
C PHE A 55 -26.03 -0.18 -8.76
N SER A 56 -26.68 -1.33 -9.00
CA SER A 56 -27.58 -1.91 -8.00
C SER A 56 -26.80 -2.22 -6.72
N VAL A 57 -27.49 -2.33 -5.58
CA VAL A 57 -26.81 -2.63 -4.29
C VAL A 57 -26.01 -3.94 -4.38
N ALA A 58 -26.58 -4.97 -5.01
CA ALA A 58 -25.91 -6.25 -5.18
C ALA A 58 -24.69 -6.15 -6.10
N ASP A 59 -24.79 -5.42 -7.21
CA ASP A 59 -23.68 -5.26 -8.14
C ASP A 59 -22.59 -4.34 -7.59
N ALA A 60 -22.94 -3.28 -6.86
CA ALA A 60 -21.98 -2.41 -6.20
C ALA A 60 -21.09 -3.19 -5.23
N SER A 61 -21.67 -4.10 -4.44
CA SER A 61 -20.91 -4.99 -3.54
C SER A 61 -19.99 -5.92 -4.34
N ARG A 62 -20.51 -6.58 -5.38
CA ARG A 62 -19.71 -7.50 -6.21
C ARG A 62 -18.54 -6.82 -6.91
N VAL A 63 -18.76 -5.62 -7.44
CA VAL A 63 -17.74 -4.81 -8.10
C VAL A 63 -16.69 -4.37 -7.08
N LEU A 64 -17.10 -3.92 -5.90
CA LEU A 64 -16.16 -3.49 -4.86
C LEU A 64 -15.26 -4.65 -4.41
N GLU A 65 -15.83 -5.81 -4.13
CA GLU A 65 -15.06 -7.00 -3.74
C GLU A 65 -14.09 -7.42 -4.85
N GLN A 66 -14.55 -7.42 -6.10
CA GLN A 66 -13.70 -7.78 -7.23
C GLN A 66 -12.53 -6.81 -7.39
N LEU A 67 -12.80 -5.51 -7.28
CA LEU A 67 -11.79 -4.46 -7.35
C LEU A 67 -10.73 -4.62 -6.24
N GLN A 68 -11.15 -4.94 -5.01
CA GLN A 68 -10.22 -5.18 -3.91
C GLN A 68 -9.32 -6.40 -4.19
N ARG A 69 -9.89 -7.52 -4.65
CA ARG A 69 -9.12 -8.71 -5.02
C ARG A 69 -8.10 -8.43 -6.12
N ASP A 70 -8.51 -7.67 -7.14
CA ASP A 70 -7.63 -7.34 -8.28
C ASP A 70 -6.52 -6.36 -7.87
N TYR A 71 -6.82 -5.44 -6.96
CA TYR A 71 -5.82 -4.56 -6.35
C TYR A 71 -4.75 -5.35 -5.60
N ASP A 72 -5.16 -6.24 -4.69
CA ASP A 72 -4.22 -7.06 -3.91
C ASP A 72 -3.41 -8.00 -4.80
N ARG A 73 -4.05 -8.61 -5.81
CA ARG A 73 -3.38 -9.44 -6.81
C ARG A 73 -2.35 -8.65 -7.61
N SER A 74 -2.68 -7.43 -8.02
CA SER A 74 -1.79 -6.57 -8.80
C SER A 74 -0.59 -6.15 -7.98
N LEU A 75 -0.79 -5.75 -6.71
CA LEU A 75 0.29 -5.43 -5.80
C LEU A 75 1.21 -6.62 -5.53
N SER A 76 0.64 -7.82 -5.34
CA SER A 76 1.43 -9.04 -5.10
C SER A 76 2.30 -9.44 -6.30
N ARG A 77 1.94 -9.00 -7.50
CA ARG A 77 2.65 -9.29 -8.75
C ARG A 77 3.45 -8.09 -9.27
N LEU A 78 3.50 -6.99 -8.52
CA LEU A 78 4.17 -5.76 -8.92
C LEU A 78 5.67 -6.02 -9.06
N THR A 79 6.24 -5.66 -10.21
CA THR A 79 7.65 -5.83 -10.50
C THR A 79 8.42 -4.50 -10.39
N LEU A 80 9.74 -4.57 -10.37
CA LEU A 80 10.59 -3.37 -10.42
C LEU A 80 10.37 -2.58 -11.72
N ASP A 81 10.22 -3.29 -12.86
CA ASP A 81 9.95 -2.69 -14.17
C ASP A 81 8.64 -1.88 -14.15
N ASP A 82 7.59 -2.39 -13.50
CA ASP A 82 6.32 -1.67 -13.37
C ASP A 82 6.50 -0.33 -12.63
N ILE A 83 7.34 -0.31 -11.58
CA ILE A 83 7.62 0.89 -10.78
C ILE A 83 8.46 1.88 -11.60
N GLU A 84 9.50 1.40 -12.28
CA GLU A 84 10.35 2.23 -13.14
C GLU A 84 9.57 2.85 -14.29
N ARG A 85 8.68 2.07 -14.92
CA ARG A 85 7.78 2.57 -15.96
C ARG A 85 6.83 3.63 -15.42
N LEU A 86 6.28 3.42 -14.21
CA LEU A 86 5.41 4.40 -13.57
C LEU A 86 6.18 5.70 -13.28
N ALA A 87 7.38 5.62 -12.69
CA ALA A 87 8.20 6.78 -12.41
C ALA A 87 8.58 7.54 -13.69
N SER A 88 8.99 6.82 -14.73
CA SER A 88 9.32 7.41 -16.04
C SER A 88 8.16 8.21 -16.63
N ARG A 89 6.92 7.72 -16.52
CA ARG A 89 5.73 8.45 -17.01
C ARG A 89 5.54 9.81 -16.34
N PHE A 90 5.84 9.93 -15.04
CA PHE A 90 5.62 11.18 -14.30
C PHE A 90 6.84 12.11 -14.32
N LEU A 91 8.05 11.56 -14.34
CA LEU A 91 9.30 12.32 -14.25
C LEU A 91 9.88 12.64 -15.63
N HIS A 92 9.65 11.78 -16.63
CA HIS A 92 10.18 11.89 -17.99
C HIS A 92 9.09 11.58 -19.04
N PRO A 93 8.02 12.39 -19.11
CA PRO A 93 6.88 12.13 -19.99
C PRO A 93 7.26 12.06 -21.47
N GLU A 94 8.26 12.84 -21.91
CA GLU A 94 8.68 12.89 -23.33
C GLU A 94 9.36 11.60 -23.82
N VAL A 95 10.08 10.88 -22.96
CA VAL A 95 10.71 9.59 -23.28
C VAL A 95 9.69 8.46 -23.29
N THR A 96 8.69 8.58 -22.42
CA THR A 96 7.72 7.50 -22.20
C THR A 96 6.69 7.42 -23.33
N GLU A 97 6.28 8.54 -23.92
CA GLU A 97 5.42 8.52 -25.10
C GLU A 97 6.12 7.95 -26.35
N ALA A 98 7.44 8.15 -26.50
CA ALA A 98 8.20 7.65 -27.65
C ALA A 98 8.34 6.11 -27.63
N LEU A 99 8.52 5.52 -26.45
CA LEU A 99 8.62 4.08 -26.26
C LEU A 99 7.25 3.37 -26.44
N GLU A 100 6.16 3.99 -25.99
CA GLU A 100 4.81 3.42 -26.11
C GLU A 100 4.18 3.59 -27.51
N LYS A 101 4.58 4.62 -28.26
CA LYS A 101 4.11 4.83 -29.64
C LYS A 101 4.93 4.11 -30.70
N GLY A 102 5.93 3.31 -30.32
CA GLY A 102 6.71 2.50 -31.27
C GLY A 102 7.50 3.33 -32.27
N PHE A 103 7.83 4.59 -31.97
CA PHE A 103 8.75 5.39 -32.78
C PHE A 103 10.18 5.04 -32.40
N SER A 104 10.58 3.80 -32.68
CA SER A 104 11.99 3.48 -32.85
C SER A 104 12.40 3.89 -34.27
N LYS A 105 13.15 4.97 -34.38
CA LYS A 105 14.17 5.13 -35.41
C LYS A 105 15.25 6.10 -34.97
#